data_AF-A0A7V0NHE4-F1
#
_entry.id   AF-A0A7V0NHE4-F1
#
_cell.length_a   1.000
_cell.length_b   1.000
_cell.length_c   1.000
_cell.angle_alpha   90.00
_cell.angle_beta   90.00
_cell.angle_gamma   90.00
#
_symmetry.space_group_name_H-M   'P 1'
#
loop_
_entity.id
_entity.type
_entity.pdbx_description
1 polymer ?
#
loop_
_entity_poly.entity_id
_entity_poly.type
_entity_poly.pdbx_seq_one_letter_code
_entity_poly.pdbx_strand_id
1 'polypeptide(L)'
;MKGRWAIVFLGLFANLLLGNECYDSQKIWLVLRIGGRARIFETKADWVFSGGELSELYSDSIRWFARNSEGVLHDWELMNAVGLTDVGEKLRLQQEHSRKLSTVGLIVGVPLGLAMLGGSAAWGYALWQREKPSTIDIAGAVVLGFGGLGVFLASISNYKRHHEPPDIAEHQISAHQAVDLVDRYNTSLKIKCGVSIQGSGRQGPR
;
A
#
# COMPACT_ATOMS: atom_id res chain seq x y z
N MET A 1 32.67 -15.38 48.91
CA MET A 1 31.43 -14.83 48.30
C MET A 1 31.65 -14.23 46.90
N LYS A 2 32.41 -14.90 45.99
CA LYS A 2 32.75 -14.36 44.64
C LYS A 2 31.91 -14.89 43.47
N GLY A 3 31.06 -15.90 43.68
CA GLY A 3 30.31 -16.56 42.60
C GLY A 3 28.92 -16.01 42.27
N ARG A 4 28.33 -15.15 43.12
CA ARG A 4 26.95 -14.65 42.93
C ARG A 4 26.82 -13.58 41.84
N TRP A 5 27.87 -12.80 41.58
CA TRP A 5 27.83 -11.71 40.59
C TRP A 5 27.90 -12.21 39.14
N ALA A 6 28.62 -13.32 38.89
CA ALA A 6 28.75 -13.89 37.54
C ALA A 6 27.42 -14.45 36.99
N ILE A 7 26.60 -15.05 37.85
CA ILE A 7 25.30 -15.64 37.47
C ILE A 7 24.28 -14.54 37.15
N VAL A 8 24.29 -13.43 37.89
CA VAL A 8 23.39 -12.28 37.64
C VAL A 8 23.73 -11.58 36.31
N PHE A 9 25.02 -11.44 35.98
CA PHE A 9 25.45 -10.86 34.71
C PHE A 9 25.08 -11.74 33.51
N LEU A 10 25.28 -13.06 33.58
CA LEU A 10 24.89 -13.98 32.52
C LEU A 10 23.37 -14.01 32.28
N GLY A 11 22.56 -13.95 33.35
CA GLY A 11 21.10 -13.87 33.24
C GLY A 11 20.59 -12.57 32.60
N LEU A 12 21.25 -11.44 32.87
CA LEU A 12 20.93 -10.16 32.24
C LEU A 12 21.26 -10.14 30.73
N PHE A 13 22.41 -10.69 30.34
CA PHE A 13 22.79 -10.78 28.92
C PHE A 13 21.90 -11.74 28.12
N ALA A 14 21.51 -12.88 28.70
CA ALA A 14 20.61 -13.81 28.03
C ALA A 14 19.22 -13.20 27.77
N ASN A 15 18.67 -12.45 28.73
CA ASN A 15 17.40 -11.73 28.55
C ASN A 15 17.51 -10.62 27.49
N LEU A 16 18.66 -9.97 27.38
CA LEU A 16 18.89 -8.90 26.40
C LEU A 16 18.99 -9.45 24.97
N LEU A 17 19.64 -10.61 24.79
CA LEU A 17 19.73 -11.29 23.50
C LEU A 17 18.37 -11.84 23.05
N LEU A 18 17.66 -12.54 23.94
CA LEU A 18 16.32 -13.08 23.65
C LEU A 18 15.29 -11.98 23.38
N GLY A 19 15.40 -10.84 24.08
CA GLY A 19 14.55 -9.68 23.85
C GLY A 19 14.76 -9.04 22.48
N ASN A 20 16.02 -8.95 22.02
CA ASN A 20 16.33 -8.44 20.69
C ASN A 20 15.84 -9.39 19.58
N GLU A 21 15.99 -10.70 19.74
CA GLU A 21 15.46 -11.68 18.76
C GLU A 21 13.92 -11.67 18.72
N CYS A 22 13.26 -11.52 19.87
CA CYS A 22 11.80 -11.33 19.97
C CYS A 22 11.35 -10.06 19.21
N TYR A 23 12.06 -8.95 19.39
CA TYR A 23 11.71 -7.69 18.74
C TYR A 23 11.99 -7.73 17.23
N ASP A 24 13.17 -8.19 16.82
CA ASP A 24 13.59 -8.20 15.42
C ASP A 24 12.76 -9.14 14.55
N SER A 25 12.20 -10.21 15.14
CA SER A 25 11.34 -11.15 14.39
C SER A 25 9.94 -10.59 14.10
N GLN A 26 9.43 -9.68 14.93
CA GLN A 26 8.04 -9.18 14.86
C GLN A 26 7.91 -7.71 14.49
N LYS A 27 9.00 -6.94 14.52
CA LYS A 27 8.94 -5.50 14.23
C LYS A 27 8.51 -5.23 12.79
N ILE A 28 7.89 -4.07 12.62
CA ILE A 28 7.46 -3.57 11.31
C ILE A 28 8.37 -2.40 10.92
N TRP A 29 8.96 -2.46 9.74
CA TRP A 29 9.67 -1.34 9.16
C TRP A 29 8.74 -0.54 8.27
N LEU A 30 8.80 0.78 8.40
CA LEU A 30 8.18 1.69 7.45
C LEU A 30 9.24 2.25 6.52
N VAL A 31 8.96 2.19 5.22
CA VAL A 31 9.82 2.77 4.19
C VAL A 31 9.07 3.94 3.57
N LEU A 32 9.56 5.16 3.79
CA LEU A 32 9.03 6.37 3.17
C LEU A 32 9.91 6.80 2.01
N ARG A 33 9.29 7.29 0.93
CA ARG A 33 9.97 7.87 -0.21
C ARG A 33 9.55 9.33 -0.38
N ILE A 34 10.48 10.24 -0.11
CA ILE A 34 10.28 11.69 -0.19
C ILE A 34 11.32 12.27 -1.16
N GLY A 35 10.87 13.02 -2.16
CA GLY A 35 11.77 13.67 -3.13
C GLY A 35 12.71 12.69 -3.86
N GLY A 36 12.29 11.44 -4.07
CA GLY A 36 13.09 10.40 -4.73
C GLY A 36 14.04 9.61 -3.82
N ARG A 37 14.27 10.04 -2.58
CA ARG A 37 15.10 9.33 -1.59
C ARG A 37 14.23 8.42 -0.72
N ALA A 38 14.68 7.18 -0.50
CA ALA A 38 14.04 6.24 0.41
C ALA A 38 14.67 6.36 1.81
N ARG A 39 13.84 6.42 2.84
CA ARG A 39 14.23 6.41 4.24
C ARG A 39 13.48 5.27 4.94
N ILE A 40 14.22 4.46 5.69
CA ILE A 40 13.69 3.30 6.43
C ILE A 40 13.78 3.64 7.91
N PHE A 41 12.69 3.45 8.65
CA PHE A 41 12.69 3.65 10.10
C PHE A 41 11.67 2.75 10.79
N GLU A 42 11.87 2.58 12.09
CA GLU A 42 11.03 1.73 12.94
C GLU A 42 10.11 2.59 13.82
N THR A 43 10.56 3.76 14.24
CA THR A 43 9.82 4.67 15.12
C THR A 43 9.92 6.13 14.65
N LYS A 44 9.02 6.99 15.14
CA LYS A 44 9.12 8.45 14.91
C LYS A 44 10.41 9.03 15.49
N ALA A 45 10.91 8.46 16.58
CA ALA A 45 12.17 8.88 17.17
C ALA A 45 13.33 8.66 16.20
N ASP A 46 13.37 7.50 15.52
CA ASP A 46 14.39 7.20 14.50
C ASP A 46 14.30 8.16 13.31
N TRP A 47 13.07 8.50 12.90
CA TRP A 47 12.83 9.51 11.85
C TRP A 47 13.46 10.86 12.21
N VAL A 48 13.14 11.38 13.39
CA VAL A 48 13.67 12.67 13.87
C VAL A 48 15.19 12.60 14.05
N PHE A 49 15.72 11.48 14.57
CA PHE A 49 17.16 11.29 14.75
C PHE A 49 17.92 11.26 13.42
N SER A 50 17.29 10.77 12.35
CA SER A 50 17.84 10.81 10.98
C SER A 50 17.80 12.22 10.35
N GLY A 51 17.38 13.24 11.10
CA GLY A 51 17.21 14.61 10.62
C GLY A 51 15.98 14.81 9.73
N GLY A 52 14.95 13.96 9.88
CA GLY A 52 13.66 14.15 9.24
C GLY A 52 12.76 15.06 10.10
N GLU A 53 12.03 15.98 9.46
CA GLU A 53 11.01 16.77 10.16
C GLU A 53 9.68 16.01 10.19
N LEU A 54 8.92 16.09 11.29
CA LEU A 54 7.59 15.48 11.37
C LEU A 54 6.60 16.14 10.39
N SER A 55 6.81 17.41 10.04
CA SER A 55 6.05 18.15 9.02
C SER A 55 6.11 17.46 7.66
N GLU A 56 7.25 16.86 7.29
CA GLU A 56 7.42 16.15 6.03
C GLU A 56 6.43 14.99 5.91
N LEU A 57 6.10 14.31 7.01
CA LEU A 57 5.17 13.16 7.06
C LEU A 57 3.74 13.48 6.66
N TYR A 58 3.38 14.77 6.65
CA TYR A 58 2.08 15.27 6.24
C TYR A 58 2.03 15.67 4.75
N SER A 59 3.13 15.52 4.01
CA SER A 59 3.13 15.81 2.59
C SER A 59 2.35 14.75 1.81
N ASP A 60 1.42 15.21 0.97
CA ASP A 60 0.65 14.36 0.03
C ASP A 60 1.55 13.64 -0.99
N SER A 61 2.81 14.07 -1.14
CA SER A 61 3.76 13.49 -2.10
C SER A 61 4.50 12.24 -1.57
N ILE A 62 4.27 11.87 -0.31
CA ILE A 62 4.97 10.73 0.30
C ILE A 62 4.38 9.43 -0.21
N ARG A 63 5.24 8.63 -0.82
CA ARG A 63 4.97 7.21 -1.05
C ARG A 63 5.55 6.40 0.09
N TRP A 64 4.85 5.37 0.52
CA TRP A 64 5.28 4.58 1.66
C TRP A 64 4.97 3.11 1.46
N PHE A 65 5.63 2.23 2.21
CA PHE A 65 5.16 0.86 2.38
C PHE A 65 5.63 0.34 3.73
N ALA A 66 4.83 -0.56 4.31
CA ALA A 66 5.22 -1.31 5.48
C ALA A 66 5.82 -2.66 5.07
N ARG A 67 6.74 -3.18 5.87
CA ARG A 67 7.27 -4.54 5.71
C ARG A 67 7.60 -5.15 7.05
N ASN A 68 7.56 -6.47 7.13
CA ASN A 68 8.09 -7.25 8.25
C ASN A 68 9.22 -8.17 7.75
N SER A 69 9.55 -9.19 8.55
CA SER A 69 10.57 -10.19 8.25
C SER A 69 10.14 -11.13 7.11
N GLU A 70 8.83 -11.29 6.89
CA GLU A 70 8.24 -12.19 5.89
C GLU A 70 8.08 -11.52 4.52
N GLY A 71 7.81 -10.21 4.48
CA GLY A 71 7.62 -9.49 3.22
C GLY A 71 7.10 -8.07 3.37
N VAL A 72 6.67 -7.49 2.23
CA VAL A 72 5.95 -6.21 2.18
C VAL A 72 4.52 -6.45 2.66
N LEU A 73 4.04 -5.58 3.54
CA LEU A 73 2.71 -5.65 4.11
C LEU A 73 1.74 -4.75 3.35
N HIS A 74 0.60 -5.29 2.98
CA HIS A 74 -0.56 -4.51 2.52
C HIS A 74 -1.22 -3.76 3.69
N ASP A 75 -2.02 -2.73 3.39
CA ASP A 75 -2.71 -1.94 4.42
C ASP A 75 -3.52 -2.82 5.38
N TRP A 76 -4.23 -3.83 4.88
CA TRP A 76 -5.00 -4.75 5.71
C TRP A 76 -4.12 -5.68 6.56
N GLU A 77 -2.96 -6.10 6.04
CA GLU A 77 -1.98 -6.91 6.79
C GLU A 77 -1.33 -6.08 7.89
N LEU A 78 -1.02 -4.82 7.61
CA LEU A 78 -0.56 -3.86 8.61
C LEU A 78 -1.61 -3.69 9.71
N MET A 79 -2.89 -3.46 9.36
CA MET A 79 -3.97 -3.35 10.34
C MET A 79 -4.10 -4.59 11.21
N ASN A 80 -4.02 -5.78 10.61
CA ASN A 80 -4.07 -7.04 11.35
C ASN A 80 -2.86 -7.20 12.27
N ALA A 81 -1.65 -6.86 11.81
CA ALA A 81 -0.42 -6.95 12.60
C ALA A 81 -0.46 -6.01 13.82
N VAL A 82 -1.03 -4.82 13.69
CA VAL A 82 -1.18 -3.86 14.81
C VAL A 82 -2.39 -4.14 15.70
N GLY A 83 -3.16 -5.21 15.45
CA GLY A 83 -4.30 -5.64 16.26
C GLY A 83 -5.64 -5.00 15.92
N LEU A 84 -5.75 -4.27 14.80
CA LEU A 84 -6.99 -3.68 14.28
C LEU A 84 -7.67 -4.63 13.28
N THR A 85 -7.95 -5.86 13.72
CA THR A 85 -8.43 -6.95 12.85
C THR A 85 -9.75 -6.63 12.14
N ASP A 86 -10.69 -5.98 12.82
CA ASP A 86 -12.00 -5.64 12.24
C ASP A 86 -11.88 -4.63 11.10
N VAL A 87 -10.94 -3.69 11.21
CA VAL A 87 -10.64 -2.71 10.17
C VAL A 87 -9.90 -3.37 9.02
N GLY A 88 -8.89 -4.19 9.35
CA GLY A 88 -8.14 -4.98 8.37
C GLY A 88 -9.06 -5.90 7.54
N GLU A 89 -10.02 -6.57 8.17
CA GLU A 89 -10.98 -7.43 7.47
C GLU A 89 -11.88 -6.63 6.52
N LYS A 90 -12.38 -5.46 6.93
CA LYS A 90 -13.16 -4.59 6.03
C LYS A 90 -12.35 -4.12 4.83
N LEU A 91 -11.09 -3.75 5.03
CA LEU A 91 -10.18 -3.37 3.95
C LEU A 91 -9.90 -4.54 3.00
N ARG A 92 -9.66 -5.74 3.54
CA ARG A 92 -9.50 -6.97 2.75
C ARG A 92 -10.74 -7.25 1.90
N LEU A 93 -11.93 -7.18 2.50
CA LEU A 93 -13.20 -7.38 1.78
C LEU A 93 -13.42 -6.34 0.68
N GLN A 94 -13.09 -5.07 0.93
CA GLN A 94 -13.14 -4.02 -0.08
C GLN A 94 -12.17 -4.29 -1.24
N GLN A 95 -10.95 -4.73 -0.95
CA GLN A 95 -9.97 -5.07 -1.98
C GLN A 95 -10.40 -6.28 -2.81
N GLU A 96 -10.91 -7.34 -2.16
CA GLU A 96 -11.46 -8.51 -2.83
C GLU A 96 -12.68 -8.15 -3.70
N HIS A 97 -13.57 -7.30 -3.19
CA HIS A 97 -14.72 -6.82 -3.94
C HIS A 97 -14.30 -6.01 -5.16
N SER A 98 -13.34 -5.10 -5.00
CA SER A 98 -12.80 -4.28 -6.10
C SER A 98 -12.11 -5.15 -7.16
N ARG A 99 -11.36 -6.18 -6.74
CA ARG A 99 -10.80 -7.20 -7.65
C ARG A 99 -11.91 -7.90 -8.44
N LYS A 100 -12.95 -8.41 -7.77
CA LYS A 100 -14.07 -9.07 -8.45
C LYS A 100 -14.77 -8.14 -9.45
N LEU A 101 -15.06 -6.90 -9.05
CA LEU A 101 -15.67 -5.90 -9.94
C LEU A 101 -14.78 -5.60 -11.14
N SER A 102 -13.46 -5.50 -10.96
CA SER A 102 -12.53 -5.27 -12.06
C SER A 102 -12.51 -6.45 -13.05
N THR A 103 -12.62 -7.70 -12.57
CA THR A 103 -12.75 -8.89 -13.41
C THR A 103 -14.06 -8.89 -14.20
N VAL A 104 -15.17 -8.55 -13.54
CA VAL A 104 -16.46 -8.39 -14.22
C VAL A 104 -16.38 -7.29 -15.28
N GLY A 105 -15.75 -6.16 -14.97
CA GLY A 105 -15.50 -5.06 -15.90
C GLY A 105 -14.66 -5.47 -17.10
N LEU A 106 -13.71 -6.38 -16.93
CA LEU A 106 -12.95 -6.98 -18.04
C LEU A 106 -13.86 -7.88 -18.90
N ILE A 107 -14.57 -8.81 -18.28
CA ILE A 107 -15.42 -9.81 -18.96
C ILE A 107 -16.51 -9.13 -19.80
N VAL A 108 -17.08 -8.04 -19.31
CA VAL A 108 -18.14 -7.31 -20.03
C VAL A 108 -17.55 -6.26 -20.97
N GLY A 109 -16.61 -5.45 -20.47
CA GLY A 109 -16.15 -4.28 -21.21
C GLY A 109 -15.20 -4.59 -22.35
N VAL A 110 -14.40 -5.67 -22.29
CA VAL A 110 -13.56 -6.07 -23.44
C VAL A 110 -14.42 -6.51 -24.62
N PRO A 111 -15.36 -7.47 -24.50
CA PRO A 111 -16.25 -7.82 -25.59
C PRO A 111 -17.11 -6.66 -26.08
N LEU A 112 -17.62 -5.81 -25.16
CA LEU A 112 -18.39 -4.63 -25.54
C LEU A 112 -17.55 -3.64 -26.37
N GLY A 113 -16.34 -3.34 -25.93
CA GLY A 113 -15.42 -2.45 -26.65
C GLY A 113 -15.04 -3.00 -28.03
N LEU A 114 -14.78 -4.31 -28.12
CA LEU A 114 -14.53 -5.00 -29.40
C LEU A 114 -15.76 -5.00 -30.31
N ALA A 115 -16.96 -5.22 -29.77
CA ALA A 115 -18.21 -5.18 -30.53
C ALA A 115 -18.48 -3.77 -31.08
N MET A 116 -18.20 -2.73 -30.30
CA MET A 116 -18.29 -1.35 -30.76
C MET A 116 -17.25 -1.05 -31.86
N LEU A 117 -15.99 -1.47 -31.68
CA LEU A 117 -14.97 -1.33 -32.72
C LEU A 117 -15.37 -2.05 -34.03
N GLY A 118 -15.88 -3.27 -33.92
CA GLY A 118 -16.40 -4.04 -35.05
C GLY A 118 -17.59 -3.36 -35.73
N GLY A 119 -18.53 -2.83 -34.94
CA GLY A 119 -19.68 -2.07 -35.42
C GLY A 119 -19.26 -0.78 -36.14
N SER A 120 -18.27 -0.07 -35.61
CA SER A 120 -17.68 1.11 -36.26
C SER A 120 -17.01 0.76 -37.58
N ALA A 121 -16.25 -0.34 -37.64
CA ALA A 121 -15.62 -0.80 -38.88
C ALA A 121 -16.66 -1.21 -39.93
N ALA A 122 -17.69 -1.96 -39.54
CA ALA A 122 -18.77 -2.36 -40.44
C ALA A 122 -19.57 -1.16 -40.96
N TRP A 123 -19.90 -0.21 -40.08
CA TRP A 123 -20.60 1.02 -40.45
C TRP A 123 -19.71 1.92 -41.34
N GLY A 124 -18.43 2.07 -41.00
CA GLY A 124 -17.45 2.79 -41.80
C GLY A 124 -17.30 2.19 -43.20
N TYR A 125 -17.26 0.87 -43.32
CA TYR A 125 -17.23 0.17 -44.60
C TYR A 125 -18.50 0.41 -45.41
N ALA A 126 -19.68 0.35 -44.78
CA ALA A 126 -20.95 0.67 -45.44
C ALA A 126 -21.00 2.13 -45.93
N LEU A 127 -20.38 3.06 -45.21
CA LEU A 127 -20.29 4.47 -45.63
C LEU A 127 -19.32 4.67 -46.78
N TRP A 128 -18.20 3.95 -46.79
CA TRP A 128 -17.24 3.98 -47.89
C TRP A 128 -17.84 3.54 -49.23
N GLN A 129 -18.83 2.65 -49.19
CA GLN A 129 -19.56 2.21 -50.39
C GLN A 129 -20.62 3.19 -50.88
N ARG A 130 -20.92 4.28 -50.14
CA ARG A 130 -21.89 5.31 -50.56
C ARG A 130 -21.18 6.43 -51.32
N GLU A 131 -21.77 6.89 -52.43
CA GLU A 131 -21.21 8.00 -53.23
C GLU A 131 -21.14 9.33 -52.46
N LYS A 132 -22.07 9.57 -51.53
CA LYS A 132 -22.13 10.79 -50.69
C LYS A 132 -22.60 10.46 -49.27
N PRO A 133 -21.72 10.02 -48.37
CA PRO A 133 -22.08 9.79 -46.97
C PRO A 133 -22.42 11.12 -46.26
N SER A 134 -23.41 11.07 -45.38
CA SER A 134 -23.76 12.21 -44.52
C SER A 134 -22.67 12.43 -43.45
N THR A 135 -22.37 13.68 -43.12
CA THR A 135 -21.44 14.03 -42.03
C THR A 135 -21.86 13.41 -40.69
N ILE A 136 -23.17 13.27 -40.45
CA ILE A 136 -23.72 12.65 -39.24
C ILE A 136 -23.37 11.16 -39.20
N ASP A 137 -23.43 10.46 -40.34
CA ASP A 137 -23.12 9.04 -40.39
C ASP A 137 -21.62 8.77 -40.14
N ILE A 138 -20.76 9.60 -40.72
CA ILE A 138 -19.30 9.53 -40.50
C ILE A 138 -18.98 9.80 -39.03
N ALA A 139 -19.58 10.85 -38.44
CA ALA A 139 -19.39 11.16 -37.03
C ALA A 139 -19.88 10.02 -36.11
N GLY A 140 -21.01 9.41 -36.43
CA GLY A 140 -21.55 8.25 -35.70
C GLY A 140 -20.57 7.06 -35.69
N ALA A 141 -20.04 6.68 -36.86
CA ALA A 141 -19.08 5.59 -36.97
C ALA A 141 -17.77 5.88 -36.20
N VAL A 142 -17.30 7.13 -36.24
CA VAL A 142 -16.08 7.55 -35.53
C VAL A 142 -16.27 7.54 -34.01
N VAL A 143 -17.36 8.13 -33.50
CA VAL A 143 -17.67 8.16 -32.06
C VAL A 143 -17.82 6.74 -31.51
N LEU A 144 -18.49 5.86 -32.26
CA LEU A 144 -18.68 4.47 -31.87
C LEU A 144 -17.33 3.72 -31.82
N GLY A 145 -16.42 4.00 -32.76
CA GLY A 145 -15.07 3.45 -32.76
C GLY A 145 -14.21 3.92 -31.58
N PHE A 146 -14.13 5.23 -31.35
CA PHE A 146 -13.37 5.78 -30.21
C PHE A 146 -13.98 5.41 -28.86
N GLY A 147 -15.31 5.38 -28.75
CA GLY A 147 -16.01 4.89 -27.57
C GLY A 147 -15.69 3.42 -27.28
N GLY A 148 -15.70 2.57 -28.31
CA GLY A 148 -15.31 1.16 -28.20
C GLY A 148 -13.87 0.97 -27.74
N LEU A 149 -12.93 1.72 -28.32
CA LEU A 149 -11.52 1.70 -27.90
C LEU A 149 -11.35 2.14 -26.45
N GLY A 150 -12.04 3.21 -26.04
CA GLY A 150 -12.01 3.73 -24.69
C GLY A 150 -12.48 2.70 -23.65
N VAL A 151 -13.62 2.05 -23.90
CA VAL A 151 -14.16 0.99 -23.03
C VAL A 151 -13.19 -0.19 -22.95
N PHE A 152 -12.66 -0.64 -24.10
CA PHE A 152 -11.71 -1.75 -24.16
C PHE A 152 -10.45 -1.48 -23.31
N LEU A 153 -9.82 -0.32 -23.52
CA LEU A 153 -8.60 0.06 -22.80
C LEU A 153 -8.87 0.29 -21.30
N ALA A 154 -9.99 0.95 -20.96
CA ALA A 154 -10.36 1.20 -19.57
C ALA A 154 -10.60 -0.12 -18.81
N SER A 155 -11.26 -1.10 -19.43
CA SER A 155 -11.51 -2.40 -18.82
C SER A 155 -10.22 -3.18 -18.55
N ILE A 156 -9.28 -3.20 -19.51
CA ILE A 156 -7.97 -3.85 -19.33
C ILE A 156 -7.16 -3.12 -18.25
N SER A 157 -7.10 -1.78 -18.32
CA SER A 157 -6.38 -0.97 -17.35
C SER A 157 -6.92 -1.16 -15.93
N ASN A 158 -8.26 -1.16 -15.77
CA ASN A 158 -8.90 -1.37 -14.49
C ASN A 158 -8.63 -2.78 -13.93
N TYR A 159 -8.69 -3.81 -14.77
CA TYR A 159 -8.34 -5.17 -14.37
C TYR A 159 -6.89 -5.27 -13.90
N LYS A 160 -5.97 -4.74 -14.71
CA LYS A 160 -4.53 -4.75 -14.44
C LYS A 160 -4.22 -4.07 -13.11
N ARG A 161 -4.77 -2.88 -12.88
CA ARG A 161 -4.58 -2.10 -11.63
C ARG A 161 -4.93 -2.90 -10.37
N HIS A 162 -5.99 -3.72 -10.41
CA HIS A 162 -6.45 -4.45 -9.23
C HIS A 162 -5.81 -5.86 -9.06
N HIS A 163 -5.22 -6.41 -10.13
CA HIS A 163 -4.64 -7.76 -10.14
C HIS A 163 -3.10 -7.78 -10.12
N GLU A 164 -2.44 -6.68 -10.48
CA GLU A 164 -1.02 -6.52 -10.26
C GLU A 164 -0.69 -6.34 -8.77
N PRO A 165 0.54 -6.67 -8.33
CA PRO A 165 0.98 -6.32 -7.00
C PRO A 165 0.77 -4.81 -6.78
N PRO A 166 0.20 -4.40 -5.63
CA PRO A 166 -0.21 -3.03 -5.44
C PRO A 166 0.97 -2.09 -5.62
N ASP A 167 0.72 -1.01 -6.35
CA ASP A 167 1.68 0.05 -6.49
C ASP A 167 1.99 0.59 -5.09
N ILE A 168 3.28 0.85 -4.83
CA ILE A 168 3.80 1.45 -3.59
C ILE A 168 3.23 2.89 -3.37
N ALA A 169 2.45 3.38 -4.34
CA ALA A 169 1.74 4.64 -4.30
C ALA A 169 0.26 4.53 -3.89
N GLU A 170 -0.35 3.33 -3.92
CA GLU A 170 -1.79 3.17 -3.70
C GLU A 170 -2.09 2.61 -2.30
N HIS A 171 -2.22 3.52 -1.34
CA HIS A 171 -2.61 3.21 0.03
C HIS A 171 -3.95 3.87 0.37
N GLN A 172 -4.79 3.14 1.12
CA GLN A 172 -6.03 3.68 1.69
C GLN A 172 -5.78 4.46 2.97
N ILE A 173 -4.71 4.10 3.70
CA ILE A 173 -4.23 4.86 4.85
C ILE A 173 -3.13 5.85 4.46
N SER A 174 -3.18 7.01 5.09
CA SER A 174 -2.18 8.06 4.87
C SER A 174 -0.84 7.69 5.53
N ALA A 175 0.26 8.24 5.00
CA ALA A 175 1.60 8.00 5.52
C ALA A 175 1.70 8.34 7.02
N HIS A 176 1.10 9.44 7.47
CA HIS A 176 1.12 9.81 8.89
C HIS A 176 0.38 8.79 9.77
N GLN A 177 -0.77 8.26 9.33
CA GLN A 177 -1.50 7.22 10.06
C GLN A 177 -0.67 5.94 10.14
N ALA A 178 -0.02 5.55 9.04
CA ALA A 178 0.86 4.39 9.00
C ALA A 178 2.03 4.54 9.98
N VAL A 179 2.68 5.71 9.99
CA VAL A 179 3.74 6.04 10.96
C VAL A 179 3.24 5.93 12.39
N ASP A 180 2.08 6.52 12.71
CA ASP A 180 1.52 6.50 14.06
C ASP A 180 1.21 5.07 14.54
N LEU A 181 0.68 4.24 13.66
CA LEU A 181 0.37 2.84 13.96
C LEU A 181 1.63 2.02 14.20
N VAL A 182 2.61 2.12 13.28
CA VAL A 182 3.88 1.39 13.39
C VAL A 182 4.68 1.85 14.61
N ASP A 183 4.71 3.14 14.90
CA ASP A 183 5.41 3.71 16.06
C ASP A 183 4.85 3.16 17.38
N ARG A 184 3.51 3.16 17.53
CA ARG A 184 2.83 2.62 18.71
C ARG A 184 3.02 1.11 18.84
N TYR A 185 2.94 0.39 17.72
CA TYR A 185 3.13 -1.05 17.67
C TYR A 185 4.57 -1.43 18.08
N ASN A 186 5.58 -0.89 17.41
CA ASN A 186 6.98 -1.19 17.69
C ASN A 186 7.38 -0.76 19.10
N THR A 187 6.88 0.37 19.60
CA THR A 187 7.10 0.78 20.99
C THR A 187 6.51 -0.22 21.98
N SER A 188 5.28 -0.67 21.74
CA SER A 188 4.63 -1.70 22.57
C SER A 188 5.36 -3.04 22.48
N LEU A 189 5.88 -3.40 21.30
CA LEU A 189 6.66 -4.60 21.07
C LEU A 189 8.00 -4.57 21.80
N LYS A 190 8.71 -3.42 21.82
CA LYS A 190 9.93 -3.23 22.63
C LYS A 190 9.66 -3.50 24.10
N ILE A 191 8.55 -2.97 24.65
CA ILE A 191 8.14 -3.21 26.04
C ILE A 191 7.86 -4.70 26.27
N LYS A 192 7.10 -5.34 25.38
CA LYS A 192 6.72 -6.75 25.48
C LYS A 192 7.93 -7.69 25.41
N CYS A 193 8.90 -7.39 24.55
CA CYS A 193 10.12 -8.18 24.40
C CYS A 193 11.22 -7.80 25.42
N GLY A 194 10.97 -6.86 26.35
CA GLY A 194 11.95 -6.46 27.35
C GLY A 194 13.16 -5.69 26.80
N VAL A 195 13.03 -5.11 25.60
CA VAL A 195 14.07 -4.28 24.98
C VAL A 195 14.03 -2.89 25.61
N SER A 196 15.18 -2.44 26.12
CA SER A 196 15.29 -1.12 26.75
C SER A 196 15.01 -0.01 25.73
N ILE A 197 14.03 0.84 26.03
CA ILE A 197 13.79 2.08 25.28
C ILE A 197 14.81 3.12 25.77
N GLN A 198 16.07 2.98 25.37
CA GLN A 198 17.03 4.07 25.54
C GLN A 198 16.74 5.13 24.48
N GLY A 199 15.82 6.05 24.80
CA GLY A 199 15.51 7.18 23.91
C GLY A 199 14.08 7.68 23.98
N SER A 200 13.62 8.13 25.15
CA SER A 200 12.60 9.17 25.28
C SER A 200 12.64 9.69 26.70
N GLY A 201 13.31 10.83 26.88
CA GLY A 201 13.21 11.59 28.11
C GLY A 201 11.75 11.96 28.34
N ARG A 202 11.07 11.21 29.23
CA ARG A 202 9.97 11.75 30.03
C ARG A 202 10.54 12.89 30.86
N GLN A 203 10.56 14.10 30.31
CA GLN A 203 10.32 15.26 31.14
C GLN A 203 8.88 15.14 31.62
N GLY A 204 8.70 14.63 32.84
CA GLY A 204 7.44 14.73 33.53
C GLY A 204 7.08 16.21 33.72
N PRO A 205 5.78 16.54 33.83
CA PRO A 205 5.36 17.89 34.13
C PRO A 205 5.94 18.32 35.48
N ARG A 206 6.61 19.47 35.51
CA ARG A 206 6.77 20.26 36.73
C ARG A 206 5.53 21.13 36.89
#